data_AF-A0A084T1S7-F1
#
_entry.id   AF-A0A084T1S7-F1
#
_cell.length_a   1.000
_cell.length_b   1.000
_cell.length_c   1.000
_cell.angle_alpha   90.00
_cell.angle_beta   90.00
_cell.angle_gamma   90.00
#
_symmetry.space_group_name_H-M   'P 1'
#
loop_
_entity.id
_entity.type
_entity.pdbx_description
1 polymer ?
#
loop_
_entity_poly.entity_id
_entity_poly.type
_entity_poly.pdbx_seq_one_letter_code
_entity_poly.pdbx_strand_id
1 'polypeptide(L)'
;MSRRLSVLLLSTWLMTPNLALAGDLTPEQMARIRRAEKAAVDKVNAAHGNKKSSEMSNSERREMIREQQEAVQKVMDEHGVSPKDYARQSARMGPKQNEQVAAAEKALEEKAAASASSPQGKEPGEIQLQEGFNEDNPVMMEEQEGAPPVVEHGLPAGEETPAVAE
;
A
#
# COMPACT_ATOMS: atom_id res chain seq x y z
N MET A 1 -46.34 18.37 28.21
CA MET A 1 -46.20 17.68 26.92
C MET A 1 -45.43 18.57 25.97
N SER A 2 -44.21 18.19 25.61
CA SER A 2 -43.40 18.93 24.64
C SER A 2 -42.79 17.94 23.67
N ARG A 3 -43.40 17.85 22.48
CA ARG A 3 -42.89 17.07 21.36
C ARG A 3 -41.74 17.84 20.74
N ARG A 4 -40.54 17.27 20.72
CA ARG A 4 -39.45 17.73 19.86
C ARG A 4 -39.12 16.60 18.88
N LEU A 5 -39.75 16.71 17.73
CA LEU A 5 -39.43 16.01 16.48
C LEU A 5 -38.29 16.75 15.78
N SER A 6 -37.55 16.00 14.95
CA SER A 6 -36.53 16.45 13.97
C SER A 6 -35.15 16.75 14.59
N VAL A 7 -34.03 16.21 14.11
CA VAL A 7 -33.61 16.03 12.72
C VAL A 7 -32.75 14.76 12.59
N LEU A 8 -33.17 13.82 11.74
CA LEU A 8 -32.33 12.75 11.20
C LEU A 8 -31.35 13.37 10.21
N LEU A 9 -30.10 13.59 10.63
CA LEU A 9 -28.99 13.86 9.72
C LEU A 9 -28.54 12.53 9.12
N LEU A 10 -29.09 12.19 7.94
CA LEU A 10 -28.53 11.17 7.07
C LEU A 10 -27.15 11.66 6.60
N SER A 11 -26.10 11.27 7.30
CA SER A 11 -24.74 11.27 6.75
C SER A 11 -24.62 10.13 5.75
N THR A 12 -25.15 10.32 4.54
CA THR A 12 -24.80 9.47 3.40
C THR A 12 -23.32 9.65 3.14
N TRP A 13 -22.52 8.70 3.64
CA TRP A 13 -21.17 8.49 3.16
C TRP A 13 -21.22 8.45 1.64
N LEU A 14 -20.46 9.36 1.01
CA LEU A 14 -20.09 9.23 -0.39
C LEU A 14 -19.29 7.93 -0.53
N MET A 15 -19.99 6.83 -0.75
CA MET A 15 -19.43 5.77 -1.58
C MET A 15 -19.36 6.36 -2.98
N THR A 16 -18.24 7.01 -3.30
CA THR A 16 -17.82 7.17 -4.68
C THR A 16 -17.66 5.77 -5.23
N PRO A 17 -18.57 5.27 -6.10
CA PRO A 17 -18.23 4.10 -6.86
C PRO A 17 -17.02 4.53 -7.68
N ASN A 18 -15.91 3.85 -7.48
CA ASN A 18 -14.76 3.97 -8.35
C ASN A 18 -15.22 3.42 -9.70
N LEU A 19 -15.91 4.26 -10.49
CA LEU A 19 -16.28 4.01 -11.87
C LEU A 19 -14.96 3.94 -12.61
N ALA A 20 -14.35 2.76 -12.60
CA ALA A 20 -13.29 2.40 -13.52
C ALA A 20 -13.85 2.68 -14.92
N LEU A 21 -13.40 3.80 -15.50
CA LEU A 21 -13.62 4.14 -16.89
C LEU A 21 -13.32 2.89 -17.71
N ALA A 22 -14.17 2.57 -18.68
CA ALA A 22 -14.00 1.50 -19.66
C ALA A 22 -12.81 1.75 -20.62
N GLY A 23 -11.62 2.02 -20.06
CA GLY A 23 -10.35 2.01 -20.75
C GLY A 23 -9.70 0.63 -20.61
N ASP A 24 -8.95 0.23 -21.63
CA ASP A 24 -8.13 -0.98 -21.56
C ASP A 24 -7.19 -0.93 -20.33
N LEU A 25 -7.08 -2.02 -19.57
CA LEU A 25 -6.22 -2.10 -18.39
C LEU A 25 -4.78 -1.82 -18.81
N THR A 26 -4.09 -0.97 -18.06
CA THR A 26 -2.67 -0.72 -18.32
C THR A 26 -1.83 -1.96 -17.98
N PRO A 27 -0.64 -2.16 -18.59
CA PRO A 27 0.24 -3.28 -18.26
C PRO A 27 0.62 -3.33 -16.77
N GLU A 28 0.75 -2.16 -16.12
CA GLU A 28 1.00 -2.07 -14.69
C GLU A 28 -0.18 -2.54 -13.84
N GLN A 29 -1.41 -2.16 -14.21
CA GLN A 29 -2.61 -2.63 -13.51
C GLN A 29 -2.78 -4.15 -13.66
N MET A 30 -2.54 -4.68 -14.85
CA MET A 30 -2.54 -6.13 -15.09
C MET A 30 -1.51 -6.84 -14.22
N ALA A 31 -0.30 -6.29 -14.10
CA ALA A 31 0.75 -6.85 -13.24
C ALA A 31 0.35 -6.85 -11.76
N ARG A 32 -0.25 -5.76 -11.28
CA ARG A 32 -0.75 -5.66 -9.89
C ARG A 32 -1.85 -6.68 -9.62
N ILE A 33 -2.83 -6.81 -10.52
CA ILE A 33 -3.94 -7.76 -10.41
C ILE A 33 -3.40 -9.19 -10.38
N ARG A 34 -2.52 -9.57 -11.31
CA ARG A 34 -1.93 -10.93 -11.33
C ARG A 34 -1.16 -11.28 -10.07
N ARG A 35 -0.42 -10.31 -9.52
CA ARG A 35 0.28 -10.50 -8.25
C ARG A 35 -0.71 -10.69 -7.09
N ALA A 36 -1.77 -9.89 -7.05
CA ALA A 36 -2.81 -9.99 -6.03
C ALA A 36 -3.59 -11.31 -6.14
N GLU A 37 -3.96 -11.74 -7.36
CA GLU A 37 -4.57 -13.04 -7.66
C GLU A 37 -3.70 -14.19 -7.15
N LYS A 38 -2.40 -14.18 -7.50
CA LYS A 38 -1.45 -15.21 -7.06
C LYS A 38 -1.36 -15.24 -5.54
N ALA A 39 -1.21 -14.09 -4.89
CA ALA A 39 -1.16 -14.01 -3.43
C ALA A 39 -2.46 -14.48 -2.77
N ALA A 40 -3.62 -14.19 -3.36
CA ALA A 40 -4.92 -14.61 -2.85
C ALA A 40 -5.10 -16.14 -2.98
N VAL A 41 -4.73 -16.72 -4.12
CA VAL A 41 -4.75 -18.18 -4.34
C VAL A 41 -3.75 -18.88 -3.42
N ASP A 42 -2.54 -18.34 -3.26
CA ASP A 42 -1.52 -18.90 -2.37
C ASP A 42 -1.97 -18.88 -0.90
N LYS A 43 -2.71 -17.84 -0.47
CA LYS A 43 -3.34 -17.80 0.86
C LYS A 43 -4.37 -18.92 1.05
N VAL A 44 -5.23 -19.15 0.05
CA VAL A 44 -6.21 -20.25 0.09
C VAL A 44 -5.48 -21.60 0.13
N ASN A 45 -4.47 -21.79 -0.73
CA ASN A 45 -3.67 -23.02 -0.74
C ASN A 45 -2.99 -23.27 0.61
N ALA A 46 -2.42 -22.22 1.22
CA ALA A 46 -1.83 -22.32 2.55
C ALA A 46 -2.86 -22.68 3.63
N ALA A 47 -4.08 -22.13 3.57
CA ALA A 47 -5.18 -22.49 4.47
C ALA A 47 -5.59 -23.97 4.35
N HIS A 48 -5.48 -24.54 3.15
CA HIS A 48 -5.71 -25.97 2.88
C HIS A 48 -4.45 -26.84 3.06
N GLY A 49 -3.37 -26.29 3.59
CA GLY A 49 -2.13 -27.01 3.89
C GLY A 49 -1.26 -27.34 2.68
N ASN A 50 -1.41 -26.60 1.57
CA ASN A 50 -0.69 -26.80 0.30
C ASN A 50 -0.77 -28.24 -0.23
N LYS A 51 -1.87 -28.94 0.09
CA LYS A 51 -2.10 -30.32 -0.34
C LYS A 51 -2.25 -30.39 -1.85
N LYS A 52 -1.72 -31.44 -2.46
CA LYS A 52 -1.95 -31.71 -3.89
C LYS A 52 -3.38 -32.20 -4.10
N SER A 53 -3.89 -32.04 -5.32
CA SER A 53 -5.23 -32.50 -5.69
C SER A 53 -5.46 -34.01 -5.46
N SER A 54 -4.40 -34.82 -5.54
CA SER A 54 -4.39 -36.25 -5.25
C SER A 54 -4.51 -36.60 -3.76
N GLU A 55 -4.15 -35.67 -2.88
CA GLU A 55 -4.15 -35.83 -1.42
C GLU A 55 -5.44 -35.28 -0.78
N MET A 56 -6.31 -34.68 -1.60
CA MET A 56 -7.59 -34.12 -1.18
C MET A 56 -8.76 -35.00 -1.59
N SER A 57 -9.77 -35.09 -0.73
CA SER A 57 -11.07 -35.66 -1.09
C SER A 57 -11.77 -34.82 -2.17
N ASN A 58 -12.75 -35.40 -2.86
CA ASN A 58 -13.52 -34.68 -3.86
C ASN A 58 -14.29 -33.48 -3.29
N SER A 59 -14.77 -33.57 -2.05
CA SER A 59 -15.47 -32.48 -1.36
C SER A 59 -14.51 -31.34 -1.01
N GLU A 60 -13.39 -31.64 -0.38
CA GLU A 60 -12.36 -30.64 -0.04
C GLU A 60 -11.83 -29.95 -1.29
N ARG A 61 -11.60 -30.70 -2.38
CA ARG A 61 -11.16 -30.10 -3.64
C ARG A 61 -12.18 -29.11 -4.20
N ARG A 62 -13.48 -29.41 -4.10
CA ARG A 62 -14.55 -28.50 -4.56
C ARG A 62 -14.63 -27.25 -3.69
N GLU A 63 -14.47 -27.40 -2.38
CA GLU A 63 -14.46 -26.30 -1.43
C GLU A 63 -13.26 -25.37 -1.67
N MET A 64 -12.05 -25.93 -1.76
CA MET A 64 -10.85 -25.17 -2.11
C MET A 64 -11.00 -24.43 -3.45
N ILE A 65 -11.54 -25.07 -4.49
CA ILE A 65 -11.78 -24.41 -5.79
C ILE A 65 -12.76 -23.23 -5.64
N ARG A 66 -13.82 -23.39 -4.84
CA ARG A 66 -14.78 -22.30 -4.58
C ARG A 66 -14.10 -21.14 -3.86
N GLU A 67 -13.32 -21.42 -2.82
CA GLU A 67 -12.60 -20.40 -2.08
C GLU A 67 -11.56 -19.67 -2.95
N GLN A 68 -10.85 -20.39 -3.82
CA GLN A 68 -9.95 -19.77 -4.79
C GLN A 68 -10.70 -18.83 -5.73
N GLN A 69 -11.87 -19.23 -6.24
CA GLN A 69 -12.71 -18.40 -7.10
C GLN A 69 -13.21 -17.15 -6.37
N GLU A 70 -13.68 -17.29 -5.13
CA GLU A 70 -14.12 -16.17 -4.29
C GLU A 70 -12.96 -15.22 -3.96
N ALA A 71 -11.77 -15.76 -3.70
CA ALA A 71 -10.57 -14.96 -3.43
C ALA A 71 -10.15 -14.14 -4.67
N VAL A 72 -10.18 -14.75 -5.86
CA VAL A 72 -9.92 -14.03 -7.13
C VAL A 72 -11.00 -12.99 -7.40
N GLN A 73 -12.27 -13.29 -7.14
CA GLN A 73 -13.35 -12.31 -7.30
C GLN A 73 -13.16 -11.10 -6.38
N LYS A 74 -12.75 -11.31 -5.11
CA LYS A 74 -12.43 -10.22 -4.19
C LYS A 74 -11.31 -9.33 -4.72
N VAL A 75 -10.25 -9.91 -5.28
CA VAL A 75 -9.16 -9.15 -5.91
C VAL A 75 -9.67 -8.29 -7.07
N MET A 76 -10.55 -8.83 -7.91
CA MET A 76 -11.18 -8.07 -9.00
C MET A 76 -12.01 -6.90 -8.47
N ASP A 77 -12.80 -7.13 -7.43
CA ASP A 77 -13.64 -6.12 -6.80
C ASP A 77 -12.78 -5.02 -6.15
N GLU A 78 -11.68 -5.38 -5.47
CA GLU A 78 -10.71 -4.45 -4.87
C GLU A 78 -10.03 -3.55 -5.92
N HIS A 79 -9.74 -4.09 -7.09
CA HIS A 79 -9.16 -3.33 -8.20
C HIS A 79 -10.21 -2.63 -9.08
N GLY A 80 -11.50 -2.80 -8.79
CA GLY A 80 -12.60 -2.20 -9.56
C GLY A 80 -12.69 -2.73 -10.99
N VAL A 81 -12.24 -3.96 -11.22
CA VAL A 81 -12.18 -4.57 -12.56
C VAL A 81 -13.26 -5.61 -12.72
N SER A 82 -14.00 -5.52 -13.83
CA SER A 82 -14.96 -6.55 -14.22
C SER A 82 -14.23 -7.84 -14.63
N PRO A 83 -14.56 -9.01 -14.05
CA PRO A 83 -13.92 -10.29 -14.40
C PRO A 83 -14.00 -10.59 -15.90
N LYS A 84 -15.09 -10.17 -16.55
CA LYS A 84 -15.32 -10.35 -17.97
C LYS A 84 -14.36 -9.51 -18.82
N ASP A 85 -14.11 -8.28 -18.42
CA ASP A 85 -13.25 -7.37 -19.18
C ASP A 85 -11.78 -7.71 -18.97
N TYR A 86 -11.40 -8.10 -17.74
CA TYR A 86 -10.09 -8.70 -17.46
C TYR A 86 -9.83 -9.96 -18.30
N ALA A 87 -10.79 -10.90 -18.35
CA ALA A 87 -10.66 -12.13 -19.15
C ALA A 87 -10.57 -11.85 -20.66
N ARG A 88 -11.35 -10.88 -21.16
CA ARG A 88 -11.30 -10.46 -22.57
C ARG A 88 -9.97 -9.82 -22.92
N GLN A 89 -9.48 -8.95 -22.06
CA GLN A 89 -8.21 -8.29 -22.27
C GLN A 89 -7.08 -9.31 -22.22
N SER A 90 -7.07 -10.20 -21.21
CA SER A 90 -6.04 -11.21 -21.08
C SER A 90 -6.01 -12.15 -22.29
N ALA A 91 -7.17 -12.52 -22.83
CA ALA A 91 -7.28 -13.33 -24.05
C ALA A 91 -6.80 -12.60 -25.32
N ARG A 92 -6.85 -11.26 -25.36
CA ARG A 92 -6.39 -10.44 -26.50
C ARG A 92 -4.91 -10.11 -26.45
N MET A 93 -4.23 -10.35 -25.33
CA MET A 93 -2.81 -10.02 -25.20
C MET A 93 -1.95 -10.90 -26.09
N GLY A 94 -1.22 -10.27 -27.01
CA GLY A 94 -0.16 -10.90 -27.78
C GLY A 94 1.16 -10.99 -27.01
N PRO A 95 2.19 -11.64 -27.58
CA PRO A 95 3.49 -11.83 -26.94
C PRO A 95 4.12 -10.53 -26.41
N LYS A 96 4.12 -9.46 -27.19
CA LYS A 96 4.67 -8.15 -26.80
C LYS A 96 3.96 -7.55 -25.57
N GLN A 97 2.65 -7.68 -25.48
CA GLN A 97 1.89 -7.17 -24.33
C GLN A 97 2.16 -8.02 -23.08
N ASN A 98 2.30 -9.35 -23.25
CA ASN A 98 2.71 -10.22 -22.15
C ASN A 98 4.11 -9.89 -21.62
N GLU A 99 5.06 -9.57 -22.50
CA GLU A 99 6.40 -9.10 -22.10
C GLU A 99 6.34 -7.79 -21.32
N GLN A 100 5.50 -6.84 -21.72
CA GLN A 100 5.32 -5.58 -20.99
C GLN A 100 4.73 -5.80 -19.58
N VAL A 101 3.74 -6.68 -19.45
CA VAL A 101 3.17 -7.04 -18.15
C VAL A 101 4.22 -7.75 -17.30
N ALA A 102 4.98 -8.69 -17.86
CA ALA A 102 6.06 -9.38 -17.13
C ALA A 102 7.18 -8.41 -16.69
N ALA A 103 7.54 -7.42 -17.51
CA ALA A 103 8.48 -6.37 -17.13
C ALA A 103 7.93 -5.51 -15.99
N ALA A 104 6.64 -5.15 -16.04
CA ALA A 104 5.98 -4.43 -14.97
C ALA A 104 5.89 -5.26 -13.66
N GLU A 105 5.62 -6.57 -13.76
CA GLU A 105 5.64 -7.49 -12.61
C GLU A 105 7.03 -7.51 -11.95
N LYS A 106 8.10 -7.65 -12.73
CA LYS A 106 9.49 -7.59 -12.23
C LYS A 106 9.81 -6.24 -11.58
N ALA A 107 9.43 -5.13 -12.21
CA ALA A 107 9.65 -3.80 -11.63
C ALA A 107 8.91 -3.62 -10.29
N LEU A 108 7.74 -4.24 -10.12
CA LEU A 108 7.02 -4.24 -8.83
C LEU A 108 7.71 -5.13 -7.78
N GLU A 109 8.31 -6.26 -8.19
CA GLU A 109 9.12 -7.10 -7.31
C GLU A 109 10.39 -6.39 -6.85
N GLU A 110 11.11 -5.73 -7.75
CA GLU A 110 12.31 -4.96 -7.42
C GLU A 110 11.98 -3.78 -6.48
N LYS A 111 10.89 -3.05 -6.75
CA LYS A 111 10.42 -1.98 -5.85
C LYS A 111 10.05 -2.52 -4.47
N ALA A 112 9.35 -3.66 -4.41
CA ALA A 112 9.00 -4.30 -3.14
C ALA A 112 10.26 -4.73 -2.38
N ALA A 113 11.25 -5.32 -3.05
CA ALA A 113 12.53 -5.72 -2.46
C ALA A 113 13.33 -4.51 -1.95
N ALA A 114 13.41 -3.43 -2.72
CA ALA A 114 14.09 -2.19 -2.33
C ALA A 114 13.39 -1.48 -1.15
N SER A 115 12.06 -1.57 -1.07
CA SER A 115 11.30 -1.06 0.08
C SER A 115 11.42 -1.95 1.33
N ALA A 116 11.69 -3.25 1.17
CA ALA A 116 11.91 -4.17 2.28
C ALA A 116 13.35 -4.14 2.82
N SER A 117 14.31 -3.70 2.02
CA SER A 117 15.71 -3.45 2.44
C SER A 117 15.96 -2.02 2.91
N SER A 118 15.01 -1.11 2.71
CA SER A 118 15.02 0.20 3.35
C SER A 118 14.52 0.05 4.79
N PRO A 119 15.31 0.39 5.82
CA PRO A 119 14.85 0.29 7.20
C PRO A 119 13.59 1.15 7.38
N GLN A 120 12.46 0.48 7.64
CA GLN A 120 11.26 1.13 8.14
C GLN A 120 11.55 1.66 9.54
N GLY A 121 11.98 2.91 9.60
CA GLY A 121 12.06 3.72 10.80
C GLY A 121 11.66 5.15 10.45
N LYS A 122 10.37 5.38 10.24
CA LYS A 122 9.79 6.74 10.25
C LYS A 122 8.55 6.72 11.11
N GLU A 123 8.77 6.83 12.41
CA GLU A 123 7.82 7.51 13.27
C GLU A 123 7.70 8.97 12.80
N PRO A 124 6.49 9.57 12.82
CA PRO A 124 6.28 10.92 12.35
C PRO A 124 6.81 11.92 13.39
N GLY A 125 8.10 12.25 13.29
CA GLY A 125 8.69 13.28 14.16
C GLY A 125 10.19 13.47 14.06
N GLU A 126 10.93 12.53 13.44
CA GLU A 126 12.39 12.59 13.46
C GLU A 126 12.93 13.26 12.19
N ILE A 127 13.50 14.45 12.37
CA ILE A 127 14.23 15.20 11.34
C ILE A 127 15.41 14.32 10.93
N GLN A 128 15.40 13.84 9.68
CA GLN A 128 16.53 13.10 9.12
C GLN A 128 17.75 14.02 9.07
N LEU A 129 18.66 13.87 10.03
CA LEU A 129 20.00 14.41 9.91
C LEU A 129 20.69 13.63 8.79
N GLN A 130 20.94 14.33 7.69
CA GLN A 130 21.70 13.82 6.56
C GLN A 130 23.16 13.72 7.00
N GLU A 131 23.60 12.52 7.38
CA GLU A 131 25.02 12.25 7.61
C GLU A 131 25.77 12.32 6.27
N GLY A 132 26.50 13.43 6.10
CA GLY A 132 27.81 13.51 5.47
C GLY A 132 28.04 12.90 4.07
N PHE A 133 28.27 13.80 3.11
CA PHE A 133 29.17 13.68 1.95
C PHE A 133 29.26 12.33 1.22
N ASN A 134 28.55 12.21 0.10
CA ASN A 134 28.92 11.27 -0.96
C ASN A 134 29.75 12.00 -2.02
N GLU A 135 30.87 11.40 -2.44
CA GLU A 135 31.83 11.96 -3.42
C GLU A 135 31.21 12.23 -4.81
N ASP A 136 30.07 11.60 -5.12
CA ASP A 136 29.40 11.72 -6.42
C ASP A 136 28.52 12.98 -6.57
N ASN A 137 28.28 13.76 -5.50
CA ASN A 137 27.51 15.01 -5.61
C ASN A 137 27.86 16.02 -4.50
N PRO A 138 28.96 16.80 -4.64
CA PRO A 138 29.30 17.83 -3.67
C PRO A 138 28.27 18.96 -3.72
N VAL A 139 27.58 19.19 -2.60
CA VAL A 139 26.68 20.33 -2.42
C VAL A 139 27.55 21.60 -2.39
N MET A 140 27.52 22.37 -3.48
CA MET A 140 28.05 23.73 -3.50
C MET A 140 27.14 24.59 -2.60
N MET A 141 27.57 24.84 -1.37
CA MET A 141 26.97 25.89 -0.55
C MET A 141 27.42 27.23 -1.13
N GLU A 142 26.53 27.94 -1.81
CA GLU A 142 26.70 29.38 -1.99
C GLU A 142 26.66 30.00 -0.60
N GLU A 143 27.81 30.52 -0.15
CA GLU A 143 27.91 31.37 1.04
C GLU A 143 26.98 32.56 0.85
N GLN A 144 25.81 32.53 1.48
CA GLN A 144 25.02 33.73 1.66
C GLN A 144 25.69 34.56 2.76
N GLU A 145 26.66 35.39 2.35
CA GLU A 145 27.30 36.39 3.20
C GLU A 145 26.24 37.23 3.93
N GLY A 146 26.35 37.31 5.26
CA GLY A 146 25.89 38.49 5.99
C GLY A 146 24.61 38.41 6.81
N ALA A 147 24.39 37.36 7.61
CA ALA A 147 23.46 37.45 8.75
C ALA A 147 24.11 36.88 10.03
N PRO A 148 24.20 37.65 11.13
CA PRO A 148 24.84 37.19 12.36
C PRO A 148 24.05 36.04 13.01
N PRO A 149 24.72 35.08 13.64
CA PRO A 149 24.06 33.93 14.25
C PRO A 149 23.25 34.38 15.47
N VAL A 150 21.92 34.23 15.38
CA VAL A 150 21.03 34.38 16.53
C VAL A 150 21.15 33.10 17.36
N VAL A 151 21.91 33.19 18.45
CA VAL A 151 21.95 32.14 19.48
C VAL A 151 20.84 32.45 20.49
N GLU A 152 19.69 31.78 20.37
CA GLU A 152 18.66 31.83 21.42
C GLU A 152 19.17 31.10 22.66
N HIS A 153 19.47 31.86 23.72
CA HIS A 153 19.70 31.32 25.06
C HIS A 153 18.41 30.69 25.58
N GLY A 154 18.41 29.36 25.75
CA GLY A 154 17.31 28.64 26.39
C GLY A 154 17.03 29.14 27.81
N LEU A 155 15.77 29.40 28.10
CA LEU A 155 15.26 29.61 29.46
C LEU A 155 15.40 28.30 30.26
N PRO A 156 16.00 28.29 31.46
CA PRO A 156 15.94 27.11 32.32
C PRO A 156 14.54 26.97 32.92
N ALA A 157 13.86 25.87 32.58
CA ALA A 157 12.71 25.38 33.30
C ALA A 157 13.15 24.94 34.71
N GLY A 158 12.42 25.38 35.73
CA GLY A 158 12.81 25.27 37.13
C GLY A 158 12.73 23.85 37.71
N GLU A 159 13.41 23.68 38.85
CA GLU A 159 13.20 22.58 39.78
C GLU A 159 13.43 23.07 41.23
N GLU A 160 12.33 23.05 41.98
CA GLU A 160 12.16 22.65 43.39
C GLU A 160 12.89 23.35 44.57
N THR A 161 12.06 23.66 45.57
CA THR A 161 12.31 24.27 46.90
C THR A 161 13.22 23.44 47.82
N PRO A 162 13.73 24.02 48.93
CA PRO A 162 13.05 23.72 50.19
C PRO A 162 12.90 24.91 51.17
N ALA A 163 11.95 24.75 52.08
CA ALA A 163 11.58 25.64 53.18
C ALA A 163 12.58 25.60 54.35
N VAL A 164 12.79 26.74 55.02
CA VAL A 164 13.03 26.94 56.49
C VAL A 164 12.78 28.46 56.74
N ALA A 165 11.66 28.90 57.33
CA ALA A 165 11.29 28.98 58.75
C ALA A 165 12.12 29.97 59.60
N GLU A 166 11.39 30.93 60.18
CA GLU A 166 11.72 32.00 61.16
C GLU A 166 12.52 33.23 60.70
#